data_AF-A0A368BPA4-F1
#
_entry.id   AF-A0A368BPA4-F1
#
_cell.length_a   1.000
_cell.length_b   1.000
_cell.length_c   1.000
_cell.angle_alpha   90.00
_cell.angle_beta   90.00
_cell.angle_gamma   90.00
#
_symmetry.space_group_name_H-M   'P 1'
#
loop_
_entity.id
_entity.type
_entity.pdbx_description
1 polymer ?
#
loop_
_entity_poly.entity_id
_entity_poly.type
_entity_poly.pdbx_seq_one_letter_code
_entity_poly.pdbx_strand_id
1 'polypeptide(L)'
;MRKNFLIYILFINIFFLFCLCLETIKMRWQISQEYENNAFLKVANNKLMEINFNLQTEYYHQSSPAKVERHAKEILEMVEITRLTNINYEK
;
A
#
# COMPACT_ATOMS: atom_id res chain seq x y z
N MET A 1 -45.52 18.79 -43.18
CA MET A 1 -45.27 18.01 -41.95
C MET A 1 -43.84 17.46 -41.84
N ARG A 2 -43.23 16.88 -42.90
CA ARG A 2 -41.87 16.29 -42.87
C ARG A 2 -40.74 17.22 -42.39
N LYS A 3 -40.74 18.51 -42.78
CA LYS A 3 -39.73 19.50 -42.34
C LYS A 3 -39.77 19.79 -40.83
N ASN A 4 -40.97 19.92 -40.25
CA ASN A 4 -41.12 20.18 -38.81
C ASN A 4 -40.66 18.98 -37.97
N PHE A 5 -40.88 17.75 -38.46
CA PHE A 5 -40.38 16.53 -37.83
C PHE A 5 -38.84 16.46 -37.84
N LEU A 6 -38.20 16.83 -38.96
CA LEU A 6 -36.73 16.91 -39.05
C LEU A 6 -36.14 17.96 -38.09
N ILE A 7 -36.79 19.11 -37.93
CA ILE A 7 -36.38 20.14 -36.96
C ILE A 7 -36.45 19.61 -35.53
N TYR A 8 -37.50 18.84 -35.19
CA TYR A 8 -37.64 18.24 -33.87
C TYR A 8 -36.54 17.20 -33.58
N ILE A 9 -36.20 16.37 -34.57
CA ILE A 9 -35.08 15.42 -34.48
C ILE A 9 -33.74 16.16 -34.28
N LEU A 10 -33.51 17.25 -35.03
CA LEU A 10 -32.30 18.07 -34.86
C LEU A 10 -32.20 18.63 -33.44
N PHE A 11 -33.31 19.12 -32.90
CA PHE A 11 -33.35 19.68 -31.54
C PHE A 11 -33.03 18.61 -30.48
N ILE A 12 -33.57 17.41 -30.62
CA ILE A 12 -33.27 16.27 -29.75
C ILE A 12 -31.79 15.89 -29.83
N ASN A 13 -31.20 15.88 -31.03
CA ASN A 13 -29.78 15.56 -31.19
C ASN A 13 -28.87 16.62 -30.53
N ILE A 14 -29.21 17.90 -30.67
CA ILE A 14 -28.49 19.00 -30.02
C ILE A 14 -28.60 18.89 -28.49
N PHE A 15 -29.78 18.56 -27.99
CA PHE A 15 -29.98 18.34 -26.56
C PHE A 15 -29.14 17.16 -26.04
N PHE A 16 -29.13 16.05 -26.77
CA PHE A 16 -28.32 14.88 -26.39
C PHE A 16 -26.82 15.19 -26.42
N LEU A 17 -26.37 15.93 -27.43
CA LEU A 17 -24.98 16.40 -27.53
C LEU A 17 -24.61 17.26 -26.32
N PHE A 18 -25.49 18.17 -25.91
CA PHE A 18 -25.27 19.00 -24.72
C PHE A 18 -25.12 18.16 -23.45
N CYS A 19 -25.98 17.16 -23.23
CA CYS A 19 -25.86 16.23 -22.11
C CYS A 19 -24.52 15.47 -22.12
N LEU A 20 -24.07 15.00 -23.28
CA LEU A 20 -22.78 14.32 -23.42
C LEU A 20 -21.60 15.24 -23.11
N CYS A 21 -21.68 16.52 -23.48
CA CYS A 21 -20.66 17.51 -23.14
C CYS A 21 -20.54 17.70 -21.62
N LEU A 22 -21.66 17.80 -20.90
CA LEU A 22 -21.65 17.92 -19.44
C LEU A 22 -20.99 16.71 -18.76
N GLU A 23 -21.36 15.49 -19.18
CA GLU A 23 -20.73 14.29 -18.59
C GLU A 23 -19.26 14.15 -18.98
N THR A 24 -18.86 14.61 -20.17
CA THR A 24 -17.44 14.64 -20.54
C THR A 24 -16.65 15.56 -19.60
N ILE A 25 -17.19 16.74 -19.25
CA ILE A 25 -16.53 17.67 -18.33
C ILE A 25 -16.42 17.05 -16.93
N LYS A 26 -17.51 16.48 -16.42
CA LYS A 26 -17.55 15.82 -15.11
C LYS A 26 -16.55 14.66 -15.03
N MET A 27 -16.55 13.78 -16.05
CA MET A 27 -15.62 12.64 -16.11
C MET A 27 -14.17 13.11 -16.16
N ARG A 28 -13.85 14.16 -16.93
CA ARG A 28 -12.49 14.71 -16.98
C ARG A 28 -12.03 15.26 -15.64
N TRP A 29 -12.92 15.94 -14.91
CA TRP A 29 -12.61 16.44 -13.58
C TRP A 29 -12.33 15.31 -12.59
N GLN A 30 -13.17 14.27 -12.58
CA GLN A 30 -12.97 13.08 -11.73
C GLN A 30 -11.66 12.34 -12.07
N ILE A 31 -11.36 12.14 -13.36
CA ILE A 31 -10.11 11.50 -13.79
C ILE A 31 -8.88 12.28 -13.32
N SER A 32 -8.93 13.61 -13.36
CA SER A 32 -7.82 14.45 -12.89
C SER A 32 -7.55 14.25 -11.40
N GLN A 33 -8.61 14.20 -10.58
CA GLN A 33 -8.48 13.95 -9.14
C GLN A 33 -7.96 12.55 -8.84
N GLU A 34 -8.49 11.53 -9.51
CA GLU A 34 -8.04 10.15 -9.32
C GLU A 34 -6.58 9.96 -9.76
N TYR A 35 -6.14 10.68 -10.79
CA TYR A 35 -4.73 10.65 -11.22
C TYR A 35 -3.79 11.22 -10.16
N GLU A 36 -4.13 12.39 -9.59
CA GLU A 36 -3.35 13.00 -8.52
C GLU A 36 -3.32 12.12 -7.26
N ASN A 37 -4.48 11.57 -6.86
CA ASN A 37 -4.58 10.63 -5.75
C ASN A 37 -3.72 9.38 -5.97
N ASN A 38 -3.75 8.80 -7.16
CA ASN A 38 -2.94 7.63 -7.49
C ASN A 38 -1.44 7.94 -7.42
N ALA A 39 -1.01 9.11 -7.89
CA ALA A 39 0.37 9.55 -7.77
C ALA A 39 0.80 9.69 -6.29
N PHE A 40 -0.06 10.28 -5.46
CA PHE A 40 0.17 10.38 -4.02
C PHE A 40 0.25 9.00 -3.35
N LEU A 41 -0.70 8.10 -3.64
CA LEU A 41 -0.73 6.74 -3.12
C LEU A 41 0.53 5.96 -3.50
N LYS A 42 1.02 6.11 -4.73
CA LYS A 42 2.26 5.46 -5.18
C LYS A 42 3.47 5.93 -4.38
N VAL A 43 3.58 7.23 -4.12
CA VAL A 43 4.68 7.79 -3.30
C VAL A 43 4.58 7.31 -1.85
N ALA A 44 3.38 7.32 -1.27
CA ALA A 44 3.15 6.83 0.08
C ALA A 44 3.51 5.34 0.20
N ASN A 45 3.12 4.51 -0.78
CA ASN A 45 3.41 3.09 -0.78
C ASN A 45 4.92 2.80 -0.88
N ASN A 46 5.64 3.53 -1.72
CA ASN A 46 7.11 3.39 -1.81
C ASN A 46 7.80 3.71 -0.48
N LYS A 47 7.36 4.77 0.21
CA LYS A 47 7.88 5.13 1.54
C LYS A 47 7.60 4.05 2.58
N LEU A 48 6.39 3.48 2.57
CA LEU A 48 6.04 2.36 3.45
C LEU A 48 6.89 1.12 3.18
N MET A 49 7.16 0.83 1.90
CA MET A 49 8.00 -0.29 1.51
C MET A 49 9.44 -0.13 2.01
N GLU A 50 10.00 1.08 1.91
CA GLU A 50 11.34 1.40 2.42
C GLU A 50 11.42 1.22 3.95
N ILE A 51 10.44 1.76 4.69
CA ILE A 51 10.37 1.59 6.15
C ILE A 51 10.26 0.11 6.51
N ASN A 52 9.42 -0.65 5.82
CA ASN A 52 9.27 -2.08 6.07
C ASN A 52 10.58 -2.84 5.83
N PHE A 53 11.31 -2.52 4.76
CA PHE A 53 12.62 -3.13 4.51
C PHE A 53 13.61 -2.83 5.64
N ASN A 54 13.70 -1.56 6.06
CA ASN A 54 14.59 -1.16 7.15
C ASN A 54 14.23 -1.87 8.48
N LEU A 55 12.95 -1.95 8.81
CA LEU A 55 12.48 -2.66 10.01
C LEU A 55 12.82 -4.15 9.97
N GLN A 56 12.67 -4.80 8.82
CA GLN A 56 13.07 -6.20 8.67
C GLN A 56 14.58 -6.37 8.84
N THR A 57 15.38 -5.49 8.23
CA THR A 57 16.84 -5.53 8.40
C THR A 57 17.23 -5.35 9.86
N GLU A 58 16.66 -4.36 10.56
CA GLU A 58 16.90 -4.16 11.99
C GLU A 58 16.48 -5.37 12.82
N TYR A 59 15.33 -5.96 12.52
CA TYR A 59 14.86 -7.16 13.19
C TYR A 59 15.85 -8.32 13.03
N TYR A 60 16.31 -8.61 11.82
CA TYR A 60 17.28 -9.68 11.58
C TYR A 60 18.65 -9.36 12.20
N HIS A 61 19.06 -8.09 12.20
CA HIS A 61 20.30 -7.65 12.81
C HIS A 61 20.27 -7.81 14.33
N GLN A 62 19.15 -7.50 14.99
CA GLN A 62 18.95 -7.68 16.43
C GLN A 62 18.78 -9.15 16.83
N SER A 63 18.03 -9.92 16.04
CA SER A 63 17.82 -11.37 16.24
C SER A 63 18.96 -12.24 15.70
N SER A 64 20.06 -11.64 15.27
CA SER A 64 21.22 -12.40 14.78
C SER A 64 21.73 -13.37 15.85
N PRO A 65 22.09 -14.62 15.49
CA PRO A 65 22.49 -15.63 16.46
C PRO A 65 23.61 -15.17 17.39
N ALA A 66 24.59 -14.43 16.86
CA ALA A 66 25.69 -13.89 17.65
C ALA A 66 25.22 -12.88 18.71
N LYS A 67 24.24 -12.02 18.40
CA LYS A 67 23.68 -11.08 19.39
C LYS A 67 22.78 -11.78 20.39
N VAL A 68 21.99 -12.74 19.93
CA VAL A 68 21.14 -13.55 20.81
C VAL A 68 22.00 -14.33 21.80
N GLU A 69 23.08 -14.97 21.33
CA GLU A 69 24.04 -15.69 22.16
C GLU A 69 24.77 -14.76 23.12
N ARG A 70 25.22 -13.59 22.64
CA ARG A 70 25.83 -12.57 23.48
C ARG A 70 24.88 -12.08 24.58
N HIS A 71 23.63 -11.79 24.23
CA HIS A 71 22.60 -11.41 25.20
C HIS A 71 22.35 -12.53 26.22
N ALA A 72 22.24 -13.78 25.77
CA ALA A 72 22.07 -14.93 26.64
C ALA A 72 23.25 -15.12 27.61
N LYS A 73 24.49 -14.97 27.13
CA LYS A 73 25.71 -15.13 27.96
C LYS A 73 25.94 -13.94 28.89
N GLU A 74 25.78 -12.71 28.41
CA GLU A 74 26.12 -11.49 29.16
C GLU A 74 25.01 -10.99 30.09
N ILE A 75 23.74 -11.10 29.69
CA ILE A 75 22.60 -10.54 30.42
C ILE A 75 21.84 -11.62 31.19
N LEU A 76 21.65 -12.80 30.59
CA LEU A 76 20.93 -13.92 31.22
C LEU A 76 21.87 -14.90 31.92
N GLU A 77 23.17 -14.65 31.91
CA GLU A 77 24.23 -15.47 32.52
C GLU A 77 24.18 -16.95 32.10
N MET A 78 23.67 -17.24 30.90
CA MET A 78 23.53 -18.60 30.39
C MET A 78 24.89 -19.19 30.03
N VAL A 79 25.09 -20.47 30.36
CA VAL A 79 26.33 -21.21 30.10
C VAL A 79 26.11 -22.22 28.97
N GLU A 80 27.08 -22.30 28.06
CA GLU A 80 27.03 -23.24 26.95
C GLU A 80 27.30 -24.68 27.41
N ILE A 81 26.36 -25.57 27.13
CA ILE A 81 26.45 -26.97 27.52
C ILE A 81 27.31 -27.73 26.50
N THR A 82 28.59 -27.90 26.82
CA THR A 82 29.56 -28.62 25.97
C THR A 82 29.68 -30.12 26.27
N ARG A 83 29.07 -30.60 27.35
CA ARG A 83 28.96 -32.03 27.71
C ARG A 83 27.56 -32.35 28.22
N LEU A 84 27.12 -33.59 28.04
CA LEU A 84 25.87 -34.10 28.64
C LEU A 84 25.91 -33.86 30.15
N THR A 85 25.16 -32.86 30.60
CA THR A 85 24.96 -32.53 32.00
C THR A 85 23.56 -32.98 32.38
N ASN A 86 23.46 -33.82 33.42
CA ASN A 86 22.16 -34.20 33.96
C ASN A 86 21.58 -33.00 34.70
N ILE A 87 20.67 -32.27 34.05
CA ILE A 87 19.95 -31.15 34.65
C ILE A 87 18.74 -31.73 35.39
N ASN A 88 18.76 -31.69 36.72
CA ASN A 88 17.59 -31.98 37.53
C ASN A 88 16.78 -30.69 37.69
N TYR A 89 15.62 -30.65 37.04
CA TYR A 89 14.65 -29.58 37.24
C TYR A 89 13.97 -29.78 38.60
N GLU A 90 13.89 -28.72 39.42
CA GLU A 90 13.02 -28.73 40.59
C GLU A 90 11.55 -28.81 40.16
N LYS A 91 10.76 -29.55 40.95
CA LYS A 91 9.41 -29.97 40.61
C LYS A 91 8.36 -28.98 41.10
#